data_AF-R9CC69-F1
#
_entry.id   AF-R9CC69-F1
#
_cell.length_a   1.000
_cell.length_b   1.000
_cell.length_c   1.000
_cell.angle_alpha   90.00
_cell.angle_beta   90.00
_cell.angle_gamma   90.00
#
_symmetry.space_group_name_H-M   'P 1'
#
loop_
_entity.id
_entity.type
_entity.pdbx_description
1 polymer ?
#
loop_
_entity_poly.entity_id
_entity_poly.type
_entity_poly.pdbx_seq_one_letter_code
_entity_poly.pdbx_strand_id
1 'polypeptide(L)'
;MKENLFLKKVENLPIAVVPAMVGAATLSNIYYLLGYIWIRHLTMWIATVILLTYIVKILLFYPTCKKEYFNTVPSSLYAGITMITMILGSYYFDYNNKFGKGLWILGVGVHAVHIVVFTYNNVIKGLNKDTFLPSWYVTYNGIMVSVVVGASMKEPLINKIVLYYGIVALLIILPFMILRLIKVPVKDAVFHTQAILLAPSSLCVVCYINIEDNANNLVLYLLYLLVFGTLLFVLLKLPKFFPINLRHLFQH
;
A
#
# COMPACT_ATOMS: atom_id res chain seq x y z
N MET A 1 27.46 13.06 25.41
CA MET A 1 26.49 13.64 24.47
C MET A 1 25.22 12.78 24.54
N LYS A 2 24.13 13.26 25.16
CA LYS A 2 22.86 12.52 25.19
C LYS A 2 22.33 12.49 23.75
N GLU A 3 22.34 11.34 23.08
CA GLU A 3 21.52 11.16 21.87
C GLU A 3 20.10 11.63 22.21
N ASN A 4 19.56 12.56 21.42
CA ASN A 4 18.21 13.06 21.65
C ASN A 4 17.24 11.88 21.50
N LEU A 5 16.59 11.47 22.60
CA LEU A 5 15.69 10.31 22.65
C LEU A 5 14.62 10.36 21.54
N PHE A 6 14.19 11.56 21.16
CA PHE A 6 13.25 11.76 20.06
C PHE A 6 13.86 11.35 18.70
N LEU A 7 15.07 11.81 18.39
CA LEU A 7 15.78 11.46 17.15
C LEU A 7 15.99 9.95 17.03
N LYS A 8 16.31 9.27 18.14
CA LYS A 8 16.43 7.81 18.19
C LYS A 8 15.10 7.10 17.91
N LYS A 9 13.96 7.64 18.37
CA LYS A 9 12.63 7.10 18.04
C LYS A 9 12.29 7.29 16.57
N VAL A 10 12.66 8.42 15.97
CA VAL A 10 12.47 8.69 14.53
C VAL A 10 13.30 7.72 13.68
N GLU A 11 14.57 7.52 14.04
CA GLU A 11 15.44 6.56 13.34
C GLU A 11 14.90 5.12 13.37
N ASN A 12 14.35 4.70 14.52
CA ASN A 12 13.84 3.34 14.72
C ASN A 12 12.36 3.15 14.35
N LEU A 13 11.71 4.17 13.79
CA LEU A 13 10.30 4.09 13.40
C LEU A 13 10.13 3.01 12.30
N PRO A 14 9.31 1.96 12.51
CA PRO A 14 9.19 0.86 11.55
C PRO A 14 8.40 1.27 10.30
N ILE A 15 8.92 0.93 9.10
CA ILE A 15 8.28 1.30 7.83
C ILE A 15 6.83 0.79 7.69
N ALA A 16 6.49 -0.30 8.38
CA ALA A 16 5.14 -0.87 8.40
C ALA A 16 4.05 0.11 8.91
N VAL A 17 4.44 1.15 9.67
CA VAL A 17 3.51 2.20 10.11
C VAL A 17 2.91 2.96 8.91
N VAL A 18 3.67 3.14 7.82
CA VAL A 18 3.21 3.94 6.68
C VAL A 18 2.09 3.24 5.91
N PRO A 19 2.21 1.98 5.46
CA PRO A 19 1.09 1.28 4.84
C PRO A 19 -0.12 1.08 5.76
N ALA A 20 0.09 0.93 7.07
CA ALA A 20 -1.02 0.91 8.03
C ALA A 20 -1.79 2.25 8.01
N MET A 21 -1.06 3.36 7.96
CA MET A 21 -1.64 4.69 7.83
C MET A 21 -2.36 4.88 6.50
N VAL A 22 -1.89 4.27 5.40
CA VAL A 22 -2.61 4.31 4.11
C VAL A 22 -4.00 3.69 4.28
N GLY A 23 -4.09 2.52 4.94
CA GLY A 23 -5.37 1.86 5.21
C GLY A 23 -6.30 2.75 6.04
N ALA A 24 -5.80 3.31 7.14
CA ALA A 24 -6.58 4.19 8.00
C ALA A 24 -7.03 5.47 7.26
N ALA A 25 -6.15 6.13 6.50
CA ALA A 25 -6.49 7.32 5.73
C ALA A 25 -7.54 7.02 4.63
N THR A 26 -7.43 5.86 3.96
CA THR A 26 -8.40 5.42 2.96
C THR A 26 -9.77 5.15 3.60
N LEU A 27 -9.79 4.46 4.74
CA LEU A 27 -11.03 4.21 5.50
C LEU A 27 -11.67 5.52 6.01
N SER A 28 -10.86 6.50 6.41
CA SER A 28 -11.36 7.80 6.87
C SER A 28 -12.14 8.56 5.79
N ASN A 29 -11.84 8.34 4.50
CA ASN A 29 -12.65 8.89 3.41
C ASN A 29 -14.04 8.26 3.34
N ILE A 30 -14.20 6.98 3.73
CA ILE A 30 -15.51 6.35 3.84
C ILE A 30 -16.30 6.96 5.01
N TYR A 31 -15.66 7.18 6.16
CA TYR A 31 -16.30 7.87 7.29
C TYR A 31 -16.78 9.28 6.94
N TYR A 32 -16.03 10.00 6.10
CA TYR A 32 -16.46 11.29 5.57
C TYR A 32 -17.75 11.18 4.75
N LEU A 33 -17.88 10.16 3.88
CA LEU A 33 -19.11 9.92 3.11
C LEU A 33 -20.30 9.57 4.01
N LEU A 34 -20.06 9.01 5.19
CA LEU A 34 -21.08 8.71 6.21
C LEU A 34 -21.41 9.92 7.12
N GLY A 35 -20.82 11.09 6.88
CA GLY A 35 -21.05 12.31 7.66
C GLY A 35 -20.11 12.52 8.85
N TYR A 36 -19.19 11.59 9.14
CA TYR A 36 -18.21 11.70 10.23
C TYR A 36 -16.96 12.47 9.78
N ILE A 37 -17.15 13.75 9.47
CA ILE A 37 -16.13 14.61 8.87
C ILE A 37 -14.86 14.73 9.74
N TRP A 38 -15.02 14.82 11.06
CA TRP A 38 -13.90 14.97 12.00
C TRP A 38 -12.92 13.79 11.97
N ILE A 39 -13.40 12.57 11.68
CA ILE A 39 -12.55 11.37 11.56
C ILE A 39 -11.59 11.51 10.40
N ARG A 40 -12.05 12.02 9.25
CA ARG A 40 -11.20 12.30 8.09
C ARG A 40 -10.11 13.32 8.45
N HIS A 41 -10.47 14.47 9.02
CA HIS A 41 -9.47 15.50 9.35
C HIS A 41 -8.42 15.01 10.33
N LEU A 42 -8.84 14.38 11.43
CA LEU A 42 -7.91 13.84 12.42
C LEU A 42 -6.96 12.82 11.79
N THR A 43 -7.49 11.91 10.98
CA THR A 43 -6.70 10.87 10.31
C THR A 43 -5.71 11.48 9.32
N MET A 44 -6.12 12.47 8.54
CA MET A 44 -5.26 13.15 7.55
C MET A 44 -4.15 13.98 8.22
N TRP A 45 -4.43 14.61 9.36
CA TRP A 45 -3.40 15.29 10.15
C TRP A 45 -2.36 14.30 10.69
N ILE A 46 -2.80 13.16 11.23
CA ILE A 46 -1.88 12.10 11.68
C ILE A 46 -1.05 11.56 10.50
N ALA A 47 -1.68 11.32 9.34
CA ALA A 47 -0.98 10.89 8.13
C ALA A 47 0.07 11.91 7.68
N THR A 48 -0.23 13.20 7.79
CA THR A 48 0.72 14.29 7.48
C THR A 48 1.91 14.27 8.43
N VAL A 49 1.68 14.13 9.74
CA VAL A 49 2.75 14.03 10.74
C VAL A 49 3.64 12.81 10.49
N ILE A 50 3.05 11.66 10.16
CA ILE A 50 3.80 10.44 9.81
C ILE A 50 4.64 10.66 8.55
N LEU A 51 4.06 11.26 7.50
CA LEU A 51 4.79 11.54 6.26
C LEU A 51 5.98 12.47 6.52
N LEU A 52 5.79 13.58 7.25
CA LEU A 52 6.85 14.50 7.62
C LEU A 52 7.94 13.81 8.46
N THR A 53 7.54 12.94 9.40
CA THR A 53 8.48 12.16 10.22
C THR A 53 9.33 11.24 9.35
N TYR A 54 8.76 10.62 8.32
CA TYR A 54 9.52 9.78 7.37
C TYR A 54 10.44 10.59 6.45
N ILE A 55 10.03 11.80 6.04
CA ILE A 55 10.90 12.71 5.30
C ILE A 55 12.11 13.07 6.17
N VAL A 56 11.89 13.44 7.44
CA VAL A 56 12.97 13.69 8.40
C VAL A 56 13.85 12.44 8.59
N LYS A 57 13.24 11.25 8.69
CA LYS A 57 13.98 9.99 8.81
C LYS A 57 14.91 9.76 7.62
N ILE A 58 14.42 9.97 6.39
CA ILE A 58 15.20 9.80 5.16
C ILE A 58 16.35 10.81 5.09
N LEU A 59 16.11 12.07 5.49
CA LEU A 59 17.12 13.14 5.42
C LEU A 59 18.20 12.99 6.50
N LEU A 60 17.84 12.67 7.74
CA LEU A 60 18.77 12.61 8.87
C LEU A 60 19.39 11.22 9.09
N PHE A 61 18.67 10.15 8.76
CA PHE A 61 19.08 8.76 8.99
C PHE A 61 19.12 7.96 7.69
N TYR A 62 19.64 8.58 6.63
CA TYR A 62 19.81 7.96 5.32
C TYR A 62 20.49 6.57 5.37
N PRO A 63 21.56 6.32 6.16
CA PRO A 63 22.17 4.99 6.25
C PRO A 63 21.18 3.92 6.74
N THR A 64 20.33 4.26 7.70
CA THR A 64 19.30 3.37 8.25
C THR A 64 18.22 3.09 7.21
N CYS A 65 17.69 4.12 6.56
CA CYS A 65 16.73 3.96 5.46
C CYS A 65 17.30 3.15 4.30
N LYS A 66 18.56 3.39 3.92
CA LYS A 66 19.26 2.64 2.87
C LYS A 66 19.37 1.15 3.24
N LYS A 67 19.75 0.83 4.48
CA LYS A 67 19.80 -0.55 4.98
C LYS A 67 18.42 -1.22 4.95
N GLU A 68 17.38 -0.51 5.36
CA GLU A 68 16.00 -1.01 5.25
C GLU A 68 15.63 -1.26 3.78
N TYR A 69 15.89 -0.31 2.89
CA TYR A 69 15.52 -0.36 1.48
C TYR A 69 16.26 -1.44 0.67
N PHE A 70 17.43 -1.89 1.12
CA PHE A 70 18.12 -3.06 0.55
C PHE A 70 17.47 -4.39 0.93
N ASN A 71 16.64 -4.43 1.97
CA ASN A 71 15.85 -5.61 2.30
C ASN A 71 14.53 -5.58 1.53
N THR A 72 14.23 -6.63 0.77
CA THR A 72 13.07 -6.71 -0.13
C THR A 72 11.74 -6.39 0.55
N VAL A 73 11.49 -6.94 1.74
CA VAL A 73 10.20 -6.74 2.43
C VAL A 73 10.02 -5.28 2.89
N PRO A 74 10.93 -4.66 3.66
CA PRO A 74 10.84 -3.23 3.94
C PRO A 74 10.80 -2.37 2.68
N SER A 75 11.65 -2.66 1.68
CA SER A 75 11.67 -1.95 0.39
C SER A 75 10.29 -1.90 -0.27
N SER A 76 9.52 -3.00 -0.23
CA SER A 76 8.19 -3.00 -0.83
C SER A 76 7.18 -2.12 -0.07
N LEU A 77 7.39 -1.93 1.24
CA LEU A 77 6.56 -1.10 2.11
C LEU A 77 6.89 0.39 2.01
N TYR A 78 8.09 0.76 1.54
CA TYR A 78 8.47 2.16 1.29
C TYR A 78 7.54 2.85 0.28
N ALA A 79 6.91 2.08 -0.61
CA ALA A 79 5.88 2.58 -1.52
C ALA A 79 4.68 3.24 -0.79
N GLY A 80 4.44 2.88 0.47
CA GLY A 80 3.42 3.51 1.32
C GLY A 80 3.62 5.02 1.48
N ILE A 81 4.85 5.53 1.43
CA ILE A 81 5.15 6.97 1.56
C ILE A 81 4.51 7.74 0.40
N THR A 82 4.65 7.23 -0.83
CA THR A 82 4.05 7.88 -1.99
C THR A 82 2.54 7.67 -2.03
N MET A 83 2.02 6.55 -1.51
CA MET A 83 0.59 6.32 -1.34
C MET A 83 -0.06 7.33 -0.39
N ILE A 84 0.54 7.58 0.79
CA ILE A 84 0.10 8.65 1.68
C ILE A 84 0.18 10.01 0.99
N THR A 85 1.24 10.27 0.23
CA THR A 85 1.39 11.53 -0.51
C THR A 85 0.24 11.74 -1.50
N MET A 86 -0.18 10.70 -2.22
CA MET A 86 -1.33 10.76 -3.15
C MET A 86 -2.66 10.99 -2.41
N ILE A 87 -2.88 10.30 -1.27
CA ILE A 87 -4.08 10.49 -0.43
C ILE A 87 -4.14 11.91 0.12
N LEU A 88 -3.03 12.42 0.65
CA LEU A 88 -2.94 13.80 1.14
C LEU A 88 -3.08 14.81 0.01
N GLY A 89 -2.60 14.51 -1.20
CA GLY A 89 -2.87 15.33 -2.38
C GLY A 89 -4.36 15.50 -2.64
N SER A 90 -5.14 14.41 -2.57
CA SER A 90 -6.60 14.46 -2.67
C SER A 90 -7.25 15.25 -1.53
N TYR A 91 -6.79 15.06 -0.29
CA TYR A 91 -7.29 15.81 0.86
C TYR A 91 -7.03 17.31 0.75
N TYR A 92 -5.80 17.71 0.38
CA TYR A 92 -5.42 19.11 0.26
C TYR A 92 -5.96 19.78 -1.00
N PHE A 93 -6.42 19.00 -1.99
CA PHE A 93 -7.09 19.52 -3.17
C PHE A 93 -8.31 20.37 -2.80
N ASP A 94 -9.11 19.93 -1.82
CA ASP A 94 -10.31 20.64 -1.33
C ASP A 94 -10.01 22.06 -0.81
N TYR A 95 -8.77 22.33 -0.41
CA TYR A 95 -8.33 23.63 0.12
C TYR A 95 -7.52 24.44 -0.89
N ASN A 96 -6.69 23.76 -1.69
CA ASN A 96 -5.89 24.36 -2.74
C ASN A 96 -5.67 23.35 -3.88
N ASN A 97 -6.46 23.48 -4.94
CA ASN A 97 -6.43 22.58 -6.10
C ASN A 97 -5.02 22.40 -6.70
N LYS A 98 -4.23 23.47 -6.81
CA LYS A 98 -2.89 23.40 -7.41
C LYS A 98 -1.93 22.61 -6.51
N PHE A 99 -1.96 22.88 -5.21
CA PHE A 99 -1.11 22.20 -4.25
C PHE A 99 -1.49 20.71 -4.12
N GLY A 100 -2.77 20.40 -3.96
CA GLY A 100 -3.25 19.03 -3.86
C GLY A 100 -2.94 18.21 -5.11
N LYS A 101 -3.17 18.76 -6.30
CA LYS A 101 -2.81 18.12 -7.57
C LYS A 101 -1.30 17.94 -7.72
N GLY A 102 -0.50 18.94 -7.30
CA GLY A 102 0.96 18.84 -7.28
C GLY A 102 1.47 17.68 -6.43
N LEU A 103 0.94 17.52 -5.20
CA LEU A 103 1.25 16.38 -4.33
C LEU A 103 0.84 15.05 -4.94
N TRP A 104 -0.34 14.98 -5.54
CA TRP A 104 -0.83 13.76 -6.19
C TRP A 104 0.07 13.35 -7.37
N ILE A 105 0.42 14.27 -8.27
CA ILE A 105 1.33 14.00 -9.41
C ILE A 105 2.72 13.59 -8.90
N LEU A 106 3.24 14.28 -7.88
CA LEU A 106 4.52 13.93 -7.25
C LEU A 106 4.48 12.50 -6.70
N GLY A 107 3.42 12.14 -5.99
CA GLY A 107 3.22 10.79 -5.46
C GLY A 107 3.19 9.73 -6.56
N VAL A 108 2.43 9.96 -7.63
CA VAL A 108 2.36 9.04 -8.79
C VAL A 108 3.73 8.87 -9.44
N GLY A 109 4.42 9.98 -9.74
CA GLY A 109 5.73 9.95 -10.40
C GLY A 109 6.79 9.23 -9.57
N VAL A 110 6.90 9.55 -8.28
CA VAL A 110 7.84 8.88 -7.38
C VAL A 110 7.48 7.41 -7.19
N HIS A 111 6.19 7.05 -7.14
CA HIS A 111 5.77 5.66 -7.05
C HIS A 111 6.15 4.87 -8.31
N ALA A 112 5.98 5.46 -9.51
CA ALA A 112 6.39 4.84 -10.76
C ALA A 112 7.91 4.57 -10.80
N VAL A 113 8.72 5.54 -10.37
CA VAL A 113 10.17 5.34 -10.22
C VAL A 113 10.48 4.23 -9.21
N HIS A 114 9.77 4.21 -8.07
CA HIS A 114 9.92 3.17 -7.05
C HIS A 114 9.61 1.77 -7.59
N ILE A 115 8.56 1.61 -8.42
CA ILE A 115 8.26 0.33 -9.09
C ILE A 115 9.45 -0.13 -9.95
N VAL A 116 10.03 0.76 -10.76
CA VAL A 116 11.17 0.44 -11.63
C VAL A 116 12.39 0.02 -10.80
N VAL A 117 12.72 0.80 -9.76
CA VAL A 117 13.85 0.50 -8.86
C VAL A 117 13.63 -0.81 -8.11
N PHE A 118 12.43 -1.04 -7.58
CA PHE A 118 12.08 -2.26 -6.88
C PHE A 118 12.17 -3.49 -7.80
N THR A 119 11.67 -3.38 -9.03
CA THR A 119 11.72 -4.44 -10.04
C THR A 119 13.17 -4.75 -10.41
N TYR A 120 13.99 -3.74 -10.67
CA TYR A 120 15.39 -3.94 -10.99
C TYR A 120 16.16 -4.65 -9.86
N ASN A 121 15.96 -4.21 -8.62
CA ASN A 121 16.69 -4.76 -7.47
C ASN A 121 16.22 -6.16 -7.04
N ASN A 122 14.92 -6.46 -7.16
CA ASN A 122 14.34 -7.69 -6.60
C ASN A 122 13.90 -8.73 -7.64
N VAL A 123 13.88 -8.36 -8.93
CA VAL A 123 13.53 -9.26 -10.04
C VAL A 123 14.74 -9.42 -10.96
N ILE A 124 15.25 -8.32 -11.52
CA ILE A 124 16.29 -8.37 -12.58
C ILE A 124 17.66 -8.77 -12.00
N LYS A 125 18.08 -8.17 -10.89
CA LYS A 125 19.34 -8.52 -10.21
C LYS A 125 19.34 -9.89 -9.53
N GLY A 126 18.16 -10.47 -9.31
CA GLY A 126 18.00 -11.78 -8.69
C GLY A 126 16.74 -11.86 -7.84
N LEU A 127 15.86 -12.79 -8.20
CA LEU A 127 14.65 -13.08 -7.43
C LEU A 127 14.96 -14.00 -6.25
N ASN A 128 14.81 -13.50 -5.03
CA ASN A 128 14.82 -14.33 -3.83
C ASN A 128 13.39 -14.79 -3.48
N LYS A 129 13.12 -16.07 -3.69
CA LYS A 129 11.81 -16.71 -3.40
C LYS A 129 11.37 -16.55 -1.94
N ASP A 130 12.30 -16.53 -0.98
CA ASP A 130 11.99 -16.35 0.46
C ASP A 130 11.44 -14.96 0.77
N THR A 131 11.71 -14.00 -0.11
CA THR A 131 11.27 -12.61 0.05
C THR A 131 10.21 -12.18 -0.97
N PHE A 132 9.88 -13.05 -1.93
CA PHE A 132 8.72 -12.88 -2.82
C PHE A 132 7.44 -13.14 -2.02
N LEU A 133 6.92 -12.10 -1.39
CA LEU A 133 5.81 -12.14 -0.44
C LEU A 133 4.71 -11.16 -0.83
N PRO A 134 3.48 -11.30 -0.31
CA PRO A 134 2.37 -10.41 -0.69
C PRO A 134 2.62 -8.93 -0.38
N SER A 135 3.61 -8.58 0.44
CA SER A 135 4.08 -7.19 0.61
C SER A 135 4.51 -6.53 -0.71
N TRP A 136 4.86 -7.29 -1.74
CA TRP A 136 5.18 -6.78 -3.08
C TRP A 136 4.01 -6.01 -3.70
N TYR A 137 2.77 -6.39 -3.38
CA TYR A 137 1.58 -5.68 -3.87
C TYR A 137 1.46 -4.24 -3.35
N VAL A 138 2.10 -3.92 -2.22
CA VAL A 138 2.20 -2.53 -1.75
C VAL A 138 2.99 -1.67 -2.75
N THR A 139 3.98 -2.26 -3.44
CA THR A 139 4.71 -1.58 -4.52
C THR A 139 4.00 -1.72 -5.87
N TYR A 140 3.62 -2.92 -6.29
CA TYR A 140 3.09 -3.09 -7.66
C TYR A 140 1.68 -2.54 -7.82
N ASN A 141 0.78 -2.79 -6.87
CA ASN A 141 -0.61 -2.32 -6.95
C ASN A 141 -0.85 -1.06 -6.11
N GLY A 142 0.11 -0.64 -5.28
CA GLY A 142 -0.04 0.56 -4.44
C GLY A 142 -0.26 1.85 -5.23
N ILE A 143 0.28 1.94 -6.45
CA ILE A 143 0.06 3.09 -7.34
C ILE A 143 -1.43 3.32 -7.64
N MET A 144 -2.27 2.27 -7.56
CA MET A 144 -3.71 2.37 -7.81
C MET A 144 -4.43 3.25 -6.79
N VAL A 145 -3.82 3.53 -5.63
CA VAL A 145 -4.32 4.54 -4.69
C VAL A 145 -4.50 5.89 -5.39
N SER A 146 -3.65 6.22 -6.36
CA SER A 146 -3.82 7.43 -7.18
C SER A 146 -5.18 7.49 -7.87
N VAL A 147 -5.70 6.36 -8.36
CA VAL A 147 -6.99 6.28 -9.04
C VAL A 147 -8.13 6.34 -8.03
N VAL A 148 -8.00 5.64 -6.90
CA VAL A 148 -9.00 5.64 -5.81
C VAL A 148 -9.30 7.07 -5.35
N VAL A 149 -8.27 7.90 -5.17
CA VAL A 149 -8.40 9.27 -4.67
C VAL A 149 -8.34 10.34 -5.78
N GLY A 150 -8.14 9.92 -7.03
CA GLY A 150 -7.80 10.77 -8.17
C GLY A 150 -8.97 11.24 -9.01
N ALA A 151 -10.21 10.87 -8.66
CA ALA A 151 -11.40 11.31 -9.38
C ALA A 151 -11.48 12.85 -9.46
N SER A 152 -11.11 13.56 -8.39
CA SER A 152 -11.07 15.03 -8.34
C SER A 152 -9.92 15.67 -9.14
N MET A 153 -8.90 14.89 -9.51
CA MET A 153 -7.69 15.41 -10.16
C MET A 153 -7.87 15.73 -11.65
N LYS A 154 -8.96 15.23 -12.26
CA LYS A 154 -9.32 15.42 -13.67
C LYS A 154 -8.21 14.99 -14.64
N GLU A 155 -7.56 13.86 -14.34
CA GLU A 155 -6.49 13.27 -15.17
C GLU A 155 -6.91 11.89 -15.71
N PRO A 156 -7.87 11.82 -16.66
CA PRO A 156 -8.45 10.54 -17.10
C PRO A 156 -7.42 9.62 -17.76
N LEU A 157 -6.43 10.16 -18.46
CA LEU A 157 -5.37 9.37 -19.10
C LEU A 157 -4.50 8.64 -18.07
N ILE A 158 -4.01 9.37 -17.05
CA ILE A 158 -3.19 8.78 -15.98
C ILE A 158 -4.01 7.72 -15.24
N ASN A 159 -5.26 8.04 -14.91
CA ASN A 159 -6.13 7.11 -14.19
C ASN A 159 -6.37 5.80 -14.97
N LYS A 160 -6.63 5.88 -16.29
CA LYS A 160 -6.78 4.70 -17.14
C LYS A 160 -5.49 3.89 -17.23
N ILE A 161 -4.33 4.53 -17.45
CA ILE A 161 -3.04 3.84 -17.50
C ILE A 161 -2.78 3.07 -16.21
N VAL A 162 -2.97 3.72 -15.06
CA VAL A 162 -2.75 3.11 -13.75
C VAL A 162 -3.74 1.97 -13.47
N LEU A 163 -5.01 2.13 -13.86
CA LEU A 163 -6.03 1.08 -13.74
C LEU A 163 -5.61 -0.20 -14.48
N TYR A 164 -5.32 -0.08 -15.77
CA TYR A 164 -4.97 -1.24 -16.59
C TYR A 164 -3.63 -1.85 -16.16
N TYR A 165 -2.64 -1.02 -15.82
CA TYR A 165 -1.39 -1.50 -15.23
C TYR A 165 -1.64 -2.32 -13.96
N GLY A 166 -2.48 -1.84 -13.04
CA GLY A 166 -2.78 -2.52 -11.78
C GLY A 166 -3.47 -3.88 -11.96
N ILE A 167 -4.43 -3.96 -12.89
CA ILE A 167 -5.10 -5.22 -13.24
C ILE A 167 -4.08 -6.21 -13.84
N VAL A 168 -3.26 -5.76 -14.79
CA VAL A 168 -2.23 -6.61 -15.42
C VAL A 168 -1.20 -7.08 -14.39
N ALA A 169 -0.73 -6.19 -13.50
CA ALA A 169 0.20 -6.53 -12.43
C ALA A 169 -0.39 -7.59 -11.48
N LEU A 170 -1.66 -7.45 -11.09
CA LEU A 170 -2.35 -8.46 -10.29
C LEU A 170 -2.41 -9.81 -11.01
N LEU A 171 -2.87 -9.85 -12.26
CA LEU A 171 -3.05 -11.09 -13.02
C LEU A 171 -1.73 -11.81 -13.28
N ILE A 172 -0.64 -11.07 -13.49
CA ILE A 172 0.69 -11.65 -13.67
C ILE A 172 1.25 -12.15 -12.34
N ILE A 173 1.25 -11.33 -11.28
CA ILE A 173 1.95 -11.65 -10.03
C ILE A 173 1.21 -12.72 -9.21
N LEU A 174 -0.14 -12.72 -9.21
CA LEU A 174 -0.96 -13.57 -8.37
C LEU A 174 -0.72 -15.09 -8.53
N PRO A 175 -0.69 -15.67 -9.75
CA PRO A 175 -0.43 -17.10 -9.90
C PRO A 175 0.93 -17.50 -9.34
N PHE A 176 1.99 -16.73 -9.60
CA PHE A 176 3.32 -16.99 -9.05
C PHE A 176 3.34 -16.85 -7.53
N MET A 177 2.65 -15.84 -6.99
CA MET A 177 2.55 -15.60 -5.55
C MET A 177 1.86 -16.77 -4.84
N ILE A 178 0.74 -17.24 -5.36
CA ILE A 178 0.00 -18.39 -4.80
C ILE A 178 0.88 -19.64 -4.82
N LEU A 179 1.49 -19.95 -5.97
CA LEU A 179 2.38 -21.11 -6.10
C LEU A 179 3.55 -21.04 -5.10
N ARG A 180 4.12 -19.85 -4.91
CA ARG A 180 5.17 -19.65 -3.91
C ARG A 180 4.67 -19.84 -2.50
N LEU A 181 3.50 -19.30 -2.13
CA LEU A 181 2.95 -19.43 -0.78
C LEU A 181 2.59 -20.88 -0.42
N ILE A 182 2.28 -21.71 -1.41
CA ILE A 182 2.06 -23.16 -1.22
C ILE A 182 3.39 -23.88 -1.02
N LYS A 183 4.42 -23.57 -1.83
CA LYS A 183 5.66 -24.34 -1.90
C LYS A 183 6.73 -23.91 -0.90
N VAL A 184 6.73 -22.64 -0.47
CA VAL A 184 7.79 -22.05 0.35
C VAL A 184 7.20 -21.54 1.65
N PRO A 185 7.67 -22.05 2.82
CA PRO A 185 7.17 -21.59 4.11
C PRO A 185 7.44 -20.09 4.32
N VAL A 186 6.51 -19.42 4.96
CA VAL A 186 6.64 -18.00 5.31
C VAL A 186 7.16 -17.91 6.75
N LYS A 187 8.27 -17.19 6.95
CA LYS A 187 8.86 -16.95 8.28
C LYS A 187 7.89 -16.16 9.16
N ASP A 188 7.84 -16.47 10.46
CA ASP A 188 6.91 -15.85 11.42
C ASP A 188 6.95 -14.31 11.41
N ALA A 189 8.16 -13.73 11.34
CA ALA A 189 8.36 -12.28 11.35
C ALA A 189 7.63 -11.53 10.22
N VAL A 190 7.33 -12.21 9.11
CA VAL A 190 6.66 -11.63 7.93
C VAL A 190 5.37 -12.38 7.58
N PHE A 191 4.90 -13.27 8.46
CA PHE A 191 3.73 -14.11 8.20
C PHE A 191 2.45 -13.27 7.99
N HIS A 192 2.32 -12.17 8.74
CA HIS A 192 1.23 -11.20 8.64
C HIS A 192 1.12 -10.52 7.26
N THR A 193 2.21 -10.49 6.47
CA THR A 193 2.16 -9.90 5.12
C THR A 193 1.18 -10.61 4.20
N GLN A 194 0.82 -11.87 4.48
CA GLN A 194 -0.20 -12.61 3.73
C GLN A 194 -1.58 -11.94 3.74
N ALA A 195 -1.90 -11.12 4.75
CA ALA A 195 -3.13 -10.33 4.78
C ALA A 195 -3.22 -9.32 3.62
N ILE A 196 -2.07 -8.87 3.08
CA ILE A 196 -1.99 -7.91 1.97
C ILE A 196 -2.58 -8.49 0.68
N LEU A 197 -2.68 -9.82 0.55
CA LEU A 197 -3.20 -10.48 -0.67
C LEU A 197 -4.64 -10.07 -1.01
N LEU A 198 -5.43 -9.60 -0.05
CA LEU A 198 -6.79 -9.06 -0.25
C LEU A 198 -6.80 -7.66 -0.89
N ALA A 199 -5.77 -6.87 -0.65
CA ALA A 199 -5.73 -5.47 -1.08
C ALA A 199 -5.73 -5.29 -2.62
N PRO A 200 -4.93 -5.99 -3.44
CA PRO A 200 -4.81 -5.67 -4.86
C PRO A 200 -6.10 -5.98 -5.65
N SER A 201 -6.80 -7.08 -5.34
CA SER A 201 -8.07 -7.43 -5.98
C SER A 201 -9.17 -6.40 -5.66
N SER A 202 -9.29 -6.00 -4.39
CA SER A 202 -10.26 -4.99 -3.96
C SER A 202 -9.96 -3.60 -4.54
N LEU A 203 -8.69 -3.21 -4.60
CA LEU A 203 -8.25 -1.98 -5.27
C LEU A 203 -8.59 -2.00 -6.76
N CYS A 204 -8.40 -3.12 -7.46
CA CYS A 204 -8.77 -3.25 -8.87
C CYS A 204 -10.27 -3.05 -9.08
N VAL A 205 -11.14 -3.64 -8.25
CA VAL A 205 -12.59 -3.43 -8.32
C VAL A 205 -12.93 -1.95 -8.16
N VAL A 206 -12.45 -1.30 -7.09
CA VAL A 206 -12.76 0.10 -6.79
C VAL A 206 -12.29 1.02 -7.92
N CYS A 207 -11.08 0.79 -8.45
CA CYS A 207 -10.58 1.61 -9.55
C CYS A 207 -11.35 1.38 -10.85
N TYR A 208 -11.76 0.14 -11.12
CA TYR A 208 -12.50 -0.21 -12.33
C TYR A 208 -13.87 0.47 -12.36
N ILE A 209 -14.64 0.38 -11.26
CA ILE A 209 -15.96 1.01 -11.17
C ILE A 209 -15.89 2.55 -11.16
N ASN A 210 -14.79 3.13 -10.68
CA ASN A 210 -14.63 4.58 -10.62
C ASN A 210 -14.25 5.22 -11.96
N ILE A 211 -13.75 4.43 -12.91
CA ILE A 211 -13.17 4.94 -14.17
C ILE A 211 -13.92 4.47 -15.41
N GLU A 212 -14.48 3.25 -15.39
CA GLU A 212 -15.19 2.69 -16.55
C GLU A 212 -16.70 2.85 -16.38
N ASP A 213 -17.25 3.89 -17.03
CA ASP A 213 -18.70 4.18 -17.03
C ASP A 213 -19.54 3.03 -17.60
N ASN A 214 -18.99 2.29 -18.58
CA ASN A 214 -19.58 1.08 -19.17
C ASN A 214 -18.75 -0.16 -18.82
N ALA A 215 -18.62 -0.42 -17.52
CA ALA A 215 -17.85 -1.55 -16.99
C ALA A 215 -18.28 -2.89 -17.63
N ASN A 216 -17.31 -3.65 -18.13
CA ASN A 216 -17.55 -4.99 -18.63
C ASN A 216 -17.85 -5.93 -17.44
N ASN A 217 -19.08 -6.43 -17.38
CA ASN A 217 -19.54 -7.32 -16.32
C ASN A 217 -18.65 -8.55 -16.12
N LEU A 218 -18.07 -9.11 -17.20
CA LEU A 218 -17.17 -10.25 -17.09
C LEU A 218 -15.90 -9.90 -16.31
N VAL A 219 -15.26 -8.78 -16.63
CA VAL A 219 -14.06 -8.31 -15.92
C VAL A 219 -14.39 -8.05 -14.45
N LEU A 220 -15.50 -7.38 -14.19
CA LEU A 220 -15.94 -7.07 -12.83
C LEU A 220 -16.23 -8.34 -12.01
N TYR A 221 -16.91 -9.34 -12.58
CA TYR A 221 -17.16 -10.62 -11.91
C TYR A 221 -15.87 -11.40 -11.63
N LEU A 222 -14.92 -11.40 -12.56
CA LEU A 222 -13.61 -12.01 -12.33
C LEU A 222 -12.86 -11.31 -11.17
N LEU A 223 -12.87 -9.98 -11.13
CA LEU A 223 -12.26 -9.23 -10.03
C LEU A 223 -12.96 -9.51 -8.70
N TYR A 224 -14.29 -9.56 -8.66
CA TYR A 224 -15.03 -9.95 -7.46
C TYR A 224 -14.70 -11.37 -7.00
N LEU A 225 -14.58 -12.33 -7.92
CA LEU A 225 -14.17 -13.69 -7.59
C LEU A 225 -12.79 -13.69 -6.91
N LEU A 226 -11.84 -12.89 -7.40
CA LEU A 226 -10.53 -12.72 -6.75
C LEU A 226 -10.65 -12.07 -5.37
N VAL A 227 -11.51 -11.06 -5.19
CA VAL A 227 -11.77 -10.44 -3.88
C VAL A 227 -12.29 -11.48 -2.89
N PHE A 228 -13.33 -12.24 -3.24
CA PHE A 228 -13.90 -13.24 -2.33
C PHE A 228 -12.91 -14.37 -2.03
N GLY A 229 -12.17 -14.85 -3.03
CA GLY A 229 -11.16 -15.89 -2.83
C GLY A 229 -10.03 -15.44 -1.91
N THR A 230 -9.52 -14.22 -2.11
CA THR A 230 -8.46 -13.65 -1.25
C THR A 230 -8.97 -13.29 0.14
N LEU A 231 -10.21 -12.84 0.29
CA LEU A 231 -10.86 -12.59 1.58
C LEU A 231 -11.00 -13.89 2.38
N LEU A 232 -11.54 -14.94 1.76
CA LEU A 232 -11.66 -16.25 2.39
C LEU A 232 -10.29 -16.76 2.87
N PHE A 233 -9.27 -16.66 2.02
CA PHE A 233 -7.90 -17.02 2.40
C PHE A 233 -7.41 -16.24 3.64
N VAL A 234 -7.61 -14.93 3.68
CA VAL A 234 -7.22 -14.08 4.81
C VAL A 234 -7.97 -14.47 6.08
N LEU A 235 -9.29 -14.70 6.01
CA LEU A 235 -10.10 -15.13 7.14
C LEU A 235 -9.64 -16.48 7.71
N LEU A 236 -9.34 -17.46 6.85
CA LEU A 236 -8.82 -18.76 7.27
C LEU A 236 -7.43 -18.68 7.92
N LYS A 237 -6.62 -17.70 7.53
CA LYS A 237 -5.26 -17.49 8.07
C LYS A 237 -5.22 -16.54 9.26
N LEU A 238 -6.30 -15.80 9.53
CA LEU A 238 -6.39 -14.77 10.56
C LEU A 238 -5.90 -15.24 11.94
N PRO A 239 -6.27 -16.44 12.45
CA PRO A 239 -5.77 -16.92 13.75
C PRO A 239 -4.24 -17.01 13.82
N LYS A 240 -3.57 -17.29 12.69
CA LYS A 240 -2.12 -17.45 12.59
C LYS A 240 -1.37 -16.12 12.42
N PHE A 241 -2.06 -15.04 12.07
CA PHE A 241 -1.46 -13.70 11.98
C PHE A 241 -1.15 -13.12 13.36
N PHE A 242 -1.85 -13.56 14.39
CA PHE A 242 -1.59 -13.11 15.76
C PHE A 242 -0.31 -13.72 16.34
N PRO A 243 0.38 -12.97 17.22
CA PRO A 243 1.48 -13.51 18.03
C PRO A 243 1.06 -14.81 18.72
N ILE A 244 2.00 -15.74 18.93
CA ILE A 244 1.73 -17.05 19.55
C ILE A 244 0.91 -16.90 20.84
N ASN A 245 1.24 -15.89 21.65
CA ASN A 245 0.56 -15.59 22.91
C ASN A 245 -0.92 -15.21 22.76
N LEU A 246 -1.38 -14.79 21.58
CA LEU A 246 -2.78 -14.42 21.29
C LEU A 246 -3.51 -15.51 20.48
N ARG A 247 -2.81 -16.54 19.98
CA ARG A 247 -3.43 -17.60 19.14
C ARG A 247 -4.38 -18.50 19.92
N HIS A 248 -4.16 -18.67 21.22
CA HIS A 248 -5.02 -19.50 22.09
C HIS A 248 -6.47 -18.99 22.15
N LEU A 249 -6.70 -17.69 21.94
CA LEU A 249 -8.04 -17.08 21.92
C LEU A 249 -8.92 -17.55 20.74
N PHE A 250 -8.34 -18.22 19.74
CA PHE A 250 -9.02 -18.66 18.53
C PHE A 250 -9.08 -20.19 18.39
N GLN A 251 -8.80 -20.94 19.46
CA GLN A 251 -8.76 -22.42 19.47
C GLN A 251 -9.98 -23.07 20.14
N HIS A 252 -11.10 -22.35 20.22
CA HIS A 252 -12.40 -22.83 20.72
C HIS A 252 -13.43 -22.80 19.60
#